data_AF-A0A497MD69-F1
#
_entry.id   AF-A0A497MD69-F1
#
_cell.length_a   1.000
_cell.length_b   1.000
_cell.length_c   1.000
_cell.angle_alpha   90.00
_cell.angle_beta   90.00
_cell.angle_gamma   90.00
#
_symmetry.space_group_name_H-M   'P 1'
#
loop_
_entity.id
_entity.type
_entity.pdbx_description
1 polymer ?
#
loop_
_entity_poly.entity_id
_entity_poly.type
_entity_poly.pdbx_seq_one_letter_code
_entity_poly.pdbx_strand_id
1 'polypeptide(L)'
;MITGVKMKAEAMLSLDYIAGLFDGEGSVVVRFKKDKRYKAGYQLMLKVTLPQKSKELLEKVRDTLNMGKLYYHRRDELRYLEIYNIND
;
A
#
# COMPACT_ATOMS: atom_id res chain seq x y z
N MET A 1 -10.01 31.89 -22.67
CA MET A 1 -8.81 31.95 -21.81
C MET A 1 -8.83 30.72 -20.91
N ILE A 2 -7.97 29.75 -21.20
CA ILE A 2 -7.84 28.51 -20.42
C ILE A 2 -6.82 28.81 -19.32
N THR A 3 -7.26 28.90 -18.07
CA THR A 3 -6.36 29.07 -16.92
C THR A 3 -5.65 27.74 -16.67
N GLY A 4 -4.38 27.68 -17.07
CA GLY A 4 -3.49 26.57 -16.78
C GLY A 4 -3.29 26.39 -15.29
N VAL A 5 -3.93 25.37 -14.72
CA VAL A 5 -3.55 24.83 -13.42
C VAL A 5 -2.24 24.08 -13.64
N LYS A 6 -1.11 24.70 -13.28
CA LYS A 6 0.16 23.97 -13.11
C LYS A 6 -0.03 22.98 -11.96
N MET A 7 -0.28 21.71 -12.29
CA MET A 7 -0.06 20.63 -11.32
C MET A 7 1.42 20.65 -10.93
N LYS A 8 1.72 20.87 -9.66
CA LYS A 8 3.06 20.65 -9.14
C LYS A 8 3.31 19.14 -9.23
N ALA A 9 4.35 18.74 -9.98
CA ALA A 9 4.93 17.42 -9.80
C ALA A 9 5.51 17.40 -8.37
N GLU A 10 4.79 16.79 -7.43
CA GLU A 10 5.35 16.53 -6.11
C GLU A 10 6.55 15.59 -6.27
N ALA A 11 7.66 15.89 -5.60
CA ALA A 11 8.86 15.09 -5.71
C ALA A 11 8.58 13.66 -5.24
N MET A 12 8.91 12.69 -6.09
CA MET A 12 8.83 11.27 -5.74
C MET A 12 9.85 10.93 -4.64
N LEU A 13 9.51 9.93 -3.83
CA LEU A 13 10.42 9.43 -2.80
C LEU A 13 11.53 8.60 -3.45
N SER A 14 12.72 8.57 -2.84
CA SER A 14 13.74 7.61 -3.27
C SER A 14 13.35 6.19 -2.85
N LEU A 15 13.76 5.19 -3.62
CA LEU A 15 13.54 3.79 -3.25
C LEU A 15 14.25 3.41 -1.95
N ASP A 16 15.43 3.97 -1.67
CA ASP A 16 16.14 3.74 -0.41
C ASP A 16 15.35 4.24 0.80
N TYR A 17 14.67 5.39 0.66
CA TYR A 17 13.80 5.92 1.71
C TYR A 17 12.59 5.00 1.94
N ILE A 18 11.95 4.54 0.86
CA ILE A 18 10.83 3.60 0.94
C ILE A 18 11.29 2.28 1.57
N ALA A 19 12.47 1.78 1.21
CA ALA A 19 13.04 0.55 1.76
C ALA A 19 13.27 0.67 3.27
N GLY A 20 13.88 1.77 3.73
CA GLY A 20 14.09 2.02 5.16
C GLY A 20 12.78 2.20 5.93
N LEU A 21 11.80 2.90 5.34
CA LEU A 21 10.45 3.03 5.92
C LEU A 21 9.77 1.67 6.04
N PHE A 22 9.86 0.85 4.99
CA PHE A 22 9.27 -0.48 4.98
C PHE A 22 9.96 -1.44 5.97
N ASP A 23 11.28 -1.35 6.13
CA ASP A 23 12.02 -2.16 7.11
C ASP A 23 11.60 -1.83 8.55
N GLY A 24 11.29 -0.56 8.83
CA GLY A 24 10.84 -0.11 10.15
C GLY A 24 9.37 -0.41 10.47
N GLU A 25 8.46 -0.21 9.51
CA GLU A 25 7.00 -0.24 9.77
C GLU A 25 6.23 -1.23 8.89
N GLY A 26 6.84 -1.71 7.81
CA GLY A 26 6.22 -2.58 6.83
C GLY A 26 6.02 -4.02 7.31
N SER A 27 5.14 -4.74 6.62
CA SER A 27 4.89 -6.15 6.89
C SER A 27 4.53 -6.91 5.62
N VAL A 28 5.10 -8.11 5.46
CA VAL A 28 4.72 -9.09 4.44
C VAL A 28 3.88 -10.17 5.10
N VAL A 29 2.61 -10.26 4.70
CA VAL A 29 1.62 -11.14 5.30
C VAL A 29 1.26 -12.27 4.35
N VAL A 30 1.41 -13.50 4.83
CA VAL A 30 0.92 -14.72 4.17
C VAL A 30 -0.23 -15.28 4.99
N ARG A 31 -1.42 -15.38 4.38
CA ARG A 31 -2.63 -15.86 5.07
C ARG A 31 -3.29 -17.00 4.31
N PHE A 32 -3.60 -18.08 5.02
CA PHE A 32 -4.47 -19.14 4.54
C PHE A 32 -5.92 -18.82 4.93
N LYS A 33 -6.77 -18.55 3.93
CA LYS A 33 -8.20 -18.33 4.13
C LYS A 33 -8.96 -19.60 3.75
N LYS A 34 -9.73 -20.17 4.69
CA LYS A 34 -10.60 -21.31 4.40
C LYS A 34 -11.54 -20.96 3.25
N ASP A 35 -11.51 -21.75 2.19
CA ASP A 35 -12.36 -21.58 1.02
C ASP A 35 -12.52 -22.92 0.31
N LYS A 36 -13.73 -23.49 0.39
CA LYS A 36 -14.06 -24.81 -0.16
C LYS A 36 -14.04 -24.85 -1.70
N ARG A 37 -13.99 -23.70 -2.38
CA ARG A 37 -13.90 -23.63 -3.85
C ARG A 37 -12.52 -24.05 -4.36
N TYR A 38 -11.49 -23.99 -3.51
CA TYR A 38 -10.13 -24.41 -3.84
C TYR A 38 -9.93 -25.88 -3.48
N LYS A 39 -9.21 -26.63 -4.33
CA LYS A 39 -8.95 -28.07 -4.13
C LYS A 39 -8.32 -28.39 -2.76
N ALA A 40 -7.44 -27.52 -2.28
CA ALA A 40 -6.79 -27.67 -0.97
C ALA A 40 -7.69 -27.27 0.22
N GLY A 41 -8.89 -26.73 -0.02
CA GLY A 41 -9.78 -26.18 1.00
C GLY A 41 -9.40 -24.80 1.54
N TYR A 42 -8.32 -24.21 1.01
CA TYR A 42 -7.82 -22.89 1.38
C TYR A 42 -7.41 -22.08 0.15
N GLN A 43 -7.63 -20.77 0.23
CA GLN A 43 -7.02 -19.76 -0.62
C GLN A 43 -5.79 -19.19 0.08
N LEU A 44 -4.65 -19.16 -0.62
CA LEU A 44 -3.48 -18.41 -0.19
C LEU A 44 -3.68 -16.93 -0.54
N MET A 45 -3.52 -16.05 0.45
CA MET A 45 -3.57 -14.60 0.26
C MET A 45 -2.23 -14.01 0.67
N LEU A 46 -1.61 -13.27 -0.26
CA LEU A 46 -0.34 -12.57 -0.07
C LEU A 46 -0.63 -11.09 -0.04
N LYS A 47 0.02 -10.38 0.88
CA LYS A 47 -0.18 -8.95 1.05
C LYS A 47 1.04 -8.29 1.65
N VAL A 48 1.53 -7.24 1.00
CA VAL A 48 2.48 -6.30 1.58
C VAL A 48 1.68 -5.15 2.17
N THR A 49 1.98 -4.73 3.40
CA THR A 49 1.26 -3.68 4.10
C THR A 49 2.20 -2.70 4.77
N LEU A 50 1.85 -1.42 4.74
CA LEU A 50 2.56 -0.33 5.39
C LEU A 50 1.54 0.54 6.18
N PRO A 51 1.38 0.31 7.50
CA PRO A 51 0.58 1.17 8.37
C PRO A 51 1.28 2.50 8.65
N GLN A 52 0.55 3.61 8.62
CA GLN A 52 1.06 4.92 8.99
C GLN A 52 -0.09 5.89 9.34
N LYS A 53 0.16 6.83 10.25
CA LYS A 53 -0.79 7.91 10.59
C LYS A 53 -0.84 8.98 9.49
N SER A 54 0.30 9.30 8.89
CA SER A 54 0.39 10.28 7.81
C SER A 54 -0.20 9.76 6.50
N LYS A 55 -1.34 10.31 6.09
CA LYS A 55 -1.98 10.03 4.80
C LYS A 55 -1.09 10.43 3.62
N GLU A 56 -0.50 11.62 3.71
CA GLU A 56 0.31 12.21 2.65
C GLU A 56 1.55 11.35 2.35
N LEU A 57 2.18 10.78 3.39
CA LEU A 57 3.33 9.89 3.21
C LEU A 57 2.92 8.61 2.45
N LEU A 58 1.81 7.98 2.83
CA LEU A 58 1.34 6.78 2.14
C LEU A 58 0.90 7.07 0.70
N GLU A 59 0.31 8.24 0.43
CA GLU A 59 -0.01 8.68 -0.93
C GLU A 59 1.27 8.84 -1.76
N LYS A 60 2.31 9.47 -1.22
CA LYS A 60 3.61 9.60 -1.89
C LYS A 60 4.29 8.25 -2.16
N VAL A 61 4.24 7.32 -1.20
CA VAL A 61 4.77 5.95 -1.40
C VAL A 61 3.99 5.23 -2.50
N ARG A 62 2.65 5.25 -2.44
CA ARG A 62 1.80 4.65 -3.47
C ARG A 62 2.10 5.23 -4.85
N ASP A 63 2.19 6.55 -4.97
CA ASP A 63 2.40 7.24 -6.24
C ASP A 63 3.82 7.02 -6.78
N THR A 64 4.82 6.91 -5.89
CA THR A 64 6.21 6.57 -6.27
C THR A 64 6.32 5.15 -6.81
N LEU A 65 5.64 4.18 -6.18
CA LEU A 65 5.65 2.77 -6.62
C LEU A 65 4.65 2.50 -7.76
N ASN A 66 3.67 3.38 -7.93
CA ASN A 66 2.49 3.19 -8.79
C ASN A 66 1.73 1.88 -8.49
N MET A 67 1.66 1.49 -7.22
CA MET A 67 1.12 0.20 -6.76
C MET A 67 0.30 0.36 -5.48
N GLY A 68 -0.63 -0.58 -5.26
CA GLY A 68 -1.35 -0.73 -4.00
C GLY A 68 -2.53 0.22 -3.79
N LYS A 69 -3.22 0.00 -2.67
CA LYS A 69 -4.45 0.72 -2.30
C LYS A 69 -4.38 1.22 -0.87
N LEU A 70 -4.96 2.39 -0.64
CA LEU A 70 -5.07 2.99 0.68
C LEU A 70 -6.40 2.65 1.33
N TYR A 71 -6.36 2.32 2.61
CA TYR A 71 -7.56 2.15 3.44
C TYR A 71 -7.33 2.73 4.83
N TYR A 72 -8.42 3.09 5.50
CA TYR A 72 -8.41 3.61 6.86
C TYR A 72 -9.01 2.56 7.79
N HIS A 73 -8.26 2.18 8.82
CA HIS A 73 -8.73 1.26 9.83
C HIS A 73 -9.17 2.04 11.07
N ARG A 74 -10.49 2.23 11.21
CA ARG A 74 -11.07 3.07 12.26
C ARG A 74 -10.70 2.63 13.68
N ARG A 75 -10.53 1.33 13.92
CA ARG A 75 -10.22 0.78 15.25
C ARG A 75 -8.86 1.23 15.77
N ASP A 76 -7.87 1.29 14.89
CA ASP A 76 -6.49 1.60 15.26
C ASP A 76 -6.12 3.06 14.97
N GLU A 77 -7.05 3.80 14.36
CA GLU A 77 -6.84 5.17 13.88
C GLU A 77 -5.63 5.30 12.93
N LEU A 78 -5.36 4.23 12.18
CA LEU A 78 -4.26 4.12 11.24
C LEU A 78 -4.76 4.08 9.80
N ARG A 79 -3.96 4.63 8.89
CA ARG A 79 -4.08 4.37 7.46
C ARG A 79 -3.07 3.31 7.09
N TYR A 80 -3.36 2.64 5.99
CA TYR A 80 -2.52 1.59 5.51
C TYR A 80 -2.45 1.66 4.00
N LEU A 81 -1.25 1.43 3.47
CA LEU A 81 -1.04 1.06 2.08
C LEU A 81 -0.95 -0.46 2.01
N GLU A 82 -1.73 -1.08 1.13
CA GLU A 82 -1.71 -2.52 0.88
C GLU A 82 -1.46 -2.82 -0.59
N ILE A 83 -0.52 -3.72 -0.87
CA ILE A 83 -0.29 -4.31 -2.19
C ILE A 83 -0.64 -5.80 -2.06
N TYR A 84 -1.66 -6.25 -2.77
CA TYR A 84 -2.17 -7.63 -2.68
C TYR A 84 -2.58 -8.22 -4.03
N ASN A 85 -2.60 -7.42 -5.08
CA ASN A 85 -2.80 -7.90 -6.44
C ASN A 85 -1.42 -8.29 -6.99
N ILE A 86 -1.31 -9.50 -7.51
CA ILE A 86 -0.05 -10.03 -8.04
C ILE A 86 0.41 -9.32 -9.33
N ASN A 87 -0.50 -8.59 -9.97
CA ASN A 87 -0.23 -7.78 -11.16
C ASN A 87 -0.09 -6.29 -10.84
N ASP A 88 -0.15 -5.90 -9.56
CA ASP A 88 0.41 -4.60 -9.20
C ASP A 88 1.92 -4.68 -9.43
#